data_AF-A0A3A5V5V6-F1
#
_entry.id   AF-A0A3A5V5V6-F1
#
_cell.length_a   1.000
_cell.length_b   1.000
_cell.length_c   1.000
_cell.angle_alpha   90.00
_cell.angle_beta   90.00
_cell.angle_gamma   90.00
#
_symmetry.space_group_name_H-M   'P 1'
#
loop_
_entity.id
_entity.type
_entity.pdbx_description
1 polymer ?
#
loop_
_entity_poly.entity_id
_entity_poly.type
_entity_poly.pdbx_seq_one_letter_code
_entity_poly.pdbx_strand_id
1 'polypeptide(L)'
;MMKRNFEKNELGSIGIGAMIVFIALILVAAVASAVIIQTGEKLQQNAQQTGQDTERELGGKVTVNGVLIQSATTVRLSFESAPGSGVLAAENIAWSVSCSNDAQGGYNFVAGVFGDNDNTDLAVTGDTFLATDPDPNNGAPPAAINQNAVDILNPGVSYVIDMVIDPGPDTAGSDCGFDDLTVNDQMTMWIHVEGGGSTFETLLITSTTPGTALI
;
A
#
# COMPACT_ATOMS: atom_id res chain seq x y z
N MET A 1 19.28 -78.75 45.57
CA MET A 1 18.03 -78.31 44.93
C MET A 1 17.94 -76.78 45.04
N MET A 2 18.46 -76.01 44.07
CA MET A 2 18.47 -74.53 44.10
C MET A 2 18.78 -73.93 42.71
N LYS A 3 17.95 -74.19 41.68
CA LYS A 3 18.19 -73.64 40.32
C LYS A 3 16.98 -72.96 39.64
N ARG A 4 15.77 -72.97 40.21
CA ARG A 4 14.56 -72.41 39.56
C ARG A 4 14.18 -70.97 39.93
N ASN A 5 14.85 -70.35 40.91
CA ASN A 5 14.51 -68.99 41.36
C ASN A 5 15.35 -67.87 40.71
N PHE A 6 16.56 -68.18 40.21
CA PHE A 6 17.42 -67.17 39.58
C PHE A 6 16.91 -66.74 38.20
N GLU A 7 16.48 -67.68 37.34
CA GLU A 7 15.93 -67.35 36.01
C GLU A 7 14.65 -66.49 36.09
N LYS A 8 13.82 -66.69 37.12
CA LYS A 8 12.60 -65.88 37.34
C LYS A 8 12.93 -64.44 37.76
N ASN A 9 13.96 -64.24 38.57
CA ASN A 9 14.39 -62.91 38.99
C ASN A 9 15.08 -62.16 37.83
N GLU A 10 15.81 -62.87 36.98
CA GLU A 10 16.43 -62.33 35.77
C GLU A 10 15.37 -61.86 34.75
N LEU A 11 14.33 -62.68 34.51
CA LEU A 11 13.18 -62.28 33.68
C LEU A 11 12.42 -61.08 34.25
N GLY A 12 12.26 -60.99 35.58
CA GLY A 12 11.65 -59.83 36.24
C GLY A 12 12.49 -58.55 36.10
N SER A 13 13.81 -58.66 36.18
CA SER A 13 14.73 -57.53 35.99
C SER A 13 14.73 -57.02 34.54
N ILE A 14 14.68 -57.92 33.56
CA ILE A 14 14.53 -57.56 32.14
C ILE A 14 13.19 -56.86 31.87
N GLY A 15 12.10 -57.34 32.48
CA GLY A 15 10.78 -56.72 32.35
C GLY A 15 10.72 -55.28 32.88
N ILE A 16 11.40 -54.99 34.00
CA ILE A 16 11.52 -53.64 34.53
C ILE A 16 12.33 -52.75 33.55
N GLY A 17 13.43 -53.26 32.99
CA GLY A 17 14.21 -52.55 31.97
C GLY A 17 13.37 -52.22 30.72
N ALA A 18 12.54 -53.17 30.27
CA ALA A 18 11.65 -52.98 29.13
C ALA A 18 10.57 -51.90 29.40
N MET A 19 9.99 -51.87 30.60
CA MET A 19 9.04 -50.83 30.98
C MET A 19 9.67 -49.44 31.04
N ILE A 20 10.91 -49.32 31.51
CA ILE A 20 11.63 -48.04 31.55
C ILE A 20 11.86 -47.50 30.14
N VAL A 21 12.33 -48.33 29.21
CA VAL A 21 12.53 -47.93 27.81
C VAL A 21 11.21 -47.58 27.15
N PHE A 22 10.14 -48.33 27.44
CA PHE A 22 8.81 -48.05 26.90
C PHE A 22 8.31 -46.65 27.32
N ILE A 23 8.43 -46.29 28.60
CA ILE A 23 8.06 -44.97 29.09
C ILE A 23 8.94 -43.88 28.47
N ALA A 24 10.25 -44.10 28.38
CA ALA A 24 11.18 -43.15 27.77
C ALA A 24 10.81 -42.87 26.29
N LEU A 25 10.45 -43.91 25.53
CA LEU A 25 10.02 -43.75 24.13
C LEU A 25 8.72 -42.95 24.02
N ILE A 26 7.76 -43.15 24.92
CA ILE A 26 6.52 -42.36 24.95
C ILE A 26 6.83 -40.88 25.21
N LEU A 27 7.72 -40.57 26.14
CA LEU A 27 8.09 -39.19 26.45
C LEU A 27 8.80 -38.50 25.28
N VAL A 28 9.73 -39.19 24.61
CA VAL A 28 10.40 -38.67 23.41
C VAL A 28 9.38 -38.45 22.28
N ALA A 29 8.46 -39.40 22.07
CA ALA A 29 7.41 -39.29 21.07
C ALA A 29 6.46 -38.10 21.36
N ALA A 30 6.15 -37.85 22.63
CA ALA A 30 5.31 -36.73 23.04
C ALA A 30 5.96 -35.37 22.71
N VAL A 31 7.25 -35.21 23.04
CA VAL A 31 8.00 -33.98 22.71
C VAL A 31 8.13 -33.79 21.20
N ALA A 32 8.46 -34.86 20.46
CA ALA A 32 8.55 -34.81 19.01
C ALA A 32 7.21 -34.42 18.36
N SER A 33 6.09 -34.98 18.84
CA SER A 33 4.74 -34.66 18.36
C SER A 33 4.40 -33.19 18.61
N ALA A 34 4.71 -32.67 19.80
CA ALA A 34 4.48 -31.27 20.13
C ALA A 34 5.22 -30.32 19.18
N VAL A 35 6.49 -30.61 18.86
CA VAL A 35 7.29 -29.79 17.92
C VAL A 35 6.76 -29.89 16.49
N ILE A 36 6.35 -31.08 16.04
CA ILE A 36 5.74 -31.28 14.72
C ILE A 36 4.45 -30.45 14.60
N ILE A 37 3.57 -30.53 15.61
CA ILE A 37 2.32 -29.76 15.64
C ILE A 37 2.61 -28.27 15.62
N GLN A 38 3.49 -27.80 16.49
CA GLN A 38 3.85 -26.38 16.57
C GLN A 38 4.41 -25.84 15.25
N THR A 39 5.25 -26.62 14.58
CA THR A 39 5.81 -26.25 13.28
C THR A 39 4.70 -26.22 12.22
N GLY A 40 3.82 -27.22 12.21
CA GLY A 40 2.67 -27.27 11.30
C GLY A 40 1.70 -26.10 11.51
N GLU A 41 1.42 -25.72 12.74
CA GLU A 41 0.58 -24.56 13.07
C GLU A 41 1.23 -23.25 12.64
N LYS A 42 2.53 -23.08 12.92
CA LYS A 42 3.27 -21.89 12.49
C LYS A 42 3.29 -21.76 10.97
N LEU A 43 3.54 -22.85 10.24
CA LEU A 43 3.50 -22.84 8.78
C LEU A 43 2.11 -22.49 8.25
N GLN A 44 1.05 -22.98 8.87
CA GLN A 44 -0.33 -22.65 8.49
C GLN A 44 -0.69 -21.19 8.78
N GLN A 45 -0.24 -20.63 9.90
CA GLN A 45 -0.43 -19.22 10.23
C GLN A 45 0.33 -18.32 9.26
N ASN A 46 1.60 -18.65 8.98
CA ASN A 46 2.40 -17.93 8.00
C ASN A 46 1.75 -18.00 6.60
N ALA A 47 1.27 -19.18 6.18
CA ALA A 47 0.61 -19.33 4.89
C ALA A 47 -0.68 -18.50 4.79
N GLN A 48 -1.48 -18.45 5.86
CA GLN A 48 -2.68 -17.61 5.91
C GLN A 48 -2.33 -16.12 5.86
N GLN A 49 -1.32 -15.70 6.63
CA GLN A 49 -0.87 -14.31 6.63
C GLN A 49 -0.34 -13.90 5.25
N THR A 50 0.52 -14.71 4.63
CA THR A 50 1.02 -14.45 3.26
C THR A 50 -0.12 -14.43 2.24
N GLY A 51 -1.13 -15.28 2.40
CA GLY A 51 -2.34 -15.26 1.58
C GLY A 51 -3.07 -13.92 1.69
N GLN A 52 -3.37 -13.47 2.92
CA GLN A 52 -4.03 -12.20 3.19
C GLN A 52 -3.20 -11.00 2.71
N ASP A 53 -1.88 -11.03 2.89
CA ASP A 53 -0.97 -10.00 2.39
C ASP A 53 -1.02 -9.93 0.86
N THR A 54 -0.95 -11.08 0.18
CA THR A 54 -1.03 -11.14 -1.28
C THR A 54 -2.38 -10.70 -1.82
N GLU A 55 -3.47 -11.08 -1.15
CA GLU A 55 -4.83 -10.64 -1.50
C GLU A 55 -4.96 -9.13 -1.39
N ARG A 56 -4.40 -8.52 -0.34
CA ARG A 56 -4.43 -7.07 -0.14
C ARG A 56 -3.54 -6.33 -1.14
N GLU A 57 -2.35 -6.83 -1.44
CA GLU A 57 -1.42 -6.26 -2.42
C GLU A 57 -1.97 -6.32 -3.86
N LEU A 58 -2.72 -7.36 -4.19
CA LEU A 58 -3.38 -7.51 -5.49
C LEU A 58 -4.71 -6.75 -5.56
N GLY A 59 -5.46 -6.71 -4.45
CA GLY A 59 -6.76 -6.06 -4.37
C GLY A 59 -6.65 -4.54 -4.24
N GLY A 60 -5.81 -4.03 -3.34
CA GLY A 60 -5.69 -2.61 -3.04
C GLY A 60 -4.83 -1.86 -4.06
N LYS A 61 -5.34 -1.63 -5.26
CA LYS A 61 -4.66 -0.80 -6.27
C LYS A 61 -5.54 0.35 -6.73
N VAL A 62 -4.89 1.41 -7.22
CA VAL A 62 -5.53 2.54 -7.88
C VAL A 62 -5.18 2.50 -9.37
N THR A 63 -6.18 2.66 -10.22
CA THR A 63 -6.00 2.81 -11.66
C THR A 63 -6.08 4.29 -12.01
N VAL A 64 -5.09 4.76 -12.76
CA VAL A 64 -5.04 6.14 -13.25
C VAL A 64 -5.84 6.22 -14.55
N ASN A 65 -6.84 7.10 -14.58
CA ASN A 65 -7.67 7.33 -15.77
C ASN A 65 -7.07 8.43 -16.65
N GLY A 66 -6.38 9.40 -16.05
CA GLY A 66 -5.65 10.43 -16.78
C GLY A 66 -5.08 11.51 -15.88
N VAL A 67 -4.09 12.25 -16.38
CA VAL A 67 -3.45 13.38 -15.70
C VAL A 67 -3.56 14.63 -16.57
N LEU A 68 -4.03 15.73 -16.00
CA LEU A 68 -4.25 17.01 -16.67
C LEU A 68 -3.45 18.11 -15.98
N ILE A 69 -2.91 19.05 -16.76
CA ILE A 69 -2.25 20.24 -16.20
C ILE A 69 -3.31 21.23 -15.73
N GLN A 70 -3.27 21.68 -14.47
CA GLN A 70 -4.16 22.73 -13.94
C GLN A 70 -3.49 24.11 -13.98
N SER A 71 -2.22 24.15 -13.62
CA SER A 71 -1.40 25.37 -13.57
C SER A 71 0.07 25.02 -13.85
N ALA A 72 0.97 25.99 -13.77
CA ALA A 72 2.41 25.72 -13.86
C ALA A 72 2.91 24.80 -12.73
N THR A 73 2.23 24.75 -11.58
CA THR A 73 2.69 24.04 -10.37
C THR A 73 1.78 22.90 -9.94
N THR A 74 0.63 22.72 -10.60
CA THR A 74 -0.41 21.78 -10.16
C THR A 74 -0.91 20.93 -11.33
N VAL A 75 -1.09 19.64 -11.07
CA VAL A 75 -1.74 18.69 -11.99
C VAL A 75 -2.97 18.08 -11.33
N ARG A 76 -3.99 17.80 -12.12
CA ARG A 76 -5.17 17.05 -11.72
C ARG A 76 -5.04 15.61 -12.17
N LEU A 77 -5.04 14.70 -11.21
CA LEU A 77 -5.12 13.27 -11.45
C LEU A 77 -6.59 12.84 -11.39
N SER A 78 -7.06 12.13 -12.41
CA SER A 78 -8.33 11.40 -12.39
C SER A 78 -8.04 9.92 -12.22
N PHE A 79 -8.66 9.28 -11.24
CA PHE A 79 -8.37 7.89 -10.90
C PHE A 79 -9.61 7.16 -10.40
N GLU A 80 -9.50 5.83 -10.33
CA GLU A 80 -10.48 4.96 -9.70
C GLU A 80 -9.79 3.84 -8.94
N SER A 81 -10.49 3.24 -7.98
CA SER A 81 -10.00 2.00 -7.36
C SER A 81 -10.02 0.88 -8.41
N ALA A 82 -8.95 0.09 -8.46
CA ALA A 82 -8.79 -0.97 -9.43
C ALA A 82 -9.92 -2.02 -9.27
N PRO A 83 -10.33 -2.71 -10.35
CA PRO A 83 -11.33 -3.77 -10.27
C PRO A 83 -10.92 -4.86 -9.27
N GLY A 84 -11.81 -5.19 -8.33
CA GLY A 84 -11.53 -6.15 -7.27
C GLY A 84 -10.89 -5.54 -6.01
N SER A 85 -10.62 -4.24 -6.01
CA SER A 85 -10.26 -3.51 -4.80
C SER A 85 -11.42 -3.44 -3.82
N GLY A 86 -11.06 -3.41 -2.55
CA GLY A 86 -11.97 -3.09 -1.46
C GLY A 86 -12.14 -1.58 -1.32
N VAL A 87 -12.72 -1.18 -0.19
CA VAL A 87 -12.79 0.22 0.22
C VAL A 87 -11.38 0.67 0.65
N LEU A 88 -10.94 1.83 0.17
CA LEU A 88 -9.64 2.42 0.50
C LEU A 88 -9.85 3.75 1.23
N ALA A 89 -8.99 4.07 2.21
CA ALA A 89 -8.95 5.39 2.81
C ALA A 89 -8.03 6.30 1.98
N ALA A 90 -8.43 7.53 1.71
CA ALA A 90 -7.65 8.48 0.93
C ALA A 90 -6.32 8.83 1.62
N GLU A 91 -6.31 8.96 2.96
CA GLU A 91 -5.09 9.18 3.75
C GLU A 91 -4.03 8.07 3.59
N ASN A 92 -4.46 6.86 3.28
CA ASN A 92 -3.59 5.68 3.13
C ASN A 92 -3.04 5.58 1.71
N ILE A 93 -3.24 6.60 0.87
CA ILE A 93 -2.73 6.64 -0.49
C ILE A 93 -1.78 7.82 -0.60
N ALA A 94 -0.56 7.51 -1.02
CA ALA A 94 0.49 8.49 -1.26
C ALA A 94 0.86 8.50 -2.74
N TRP A 95 1.25 9.67 -3.22
CA TRP A 95 1.80 9.83 -4.55
C TRP A 95 3.20 10.41 -4.49
N SER A 96 4.00 10.11 -5.50
CA SER A 96 5.24 10.81 -5.77
C SER A 96 5.43 11.02 -7.26
N VAL A 97 5.87 12.20 -7.64
CA VAL A 97 6.27 12.56 -8.99
C VAL A 97 7.76 12.86 -8.97
N SER A 98 8.47 12.36 -9.96
CA SER A 98 9.87 12.66 -10.17
C SER A 98 10.13 13.09 -11.60
N CYS A 99 11.04 14.03 -11.76
CA CYS A 99 11.36 14.65 -13.03
C CYS A 99 12.86 14.97 -13.09
N SER A 100 13.38 15.12 -14.29
CA SER A 100 14.71 15.66 -14.53
C SER A 100 14.61 17.11 -14.92
N ASN A 101 15.25 17.99 -14.15
CA ASN A 101 15.38 19.40 -14.48
C ASN A 101 16.85 19.72 -14.73
N ASP A 102 17.19 19.86 -16.02
CA ASP A 102 18.54 20.18 -16.47
C ASP A 102 18.93 21.64 -16.19
N ALA A 103 17.96 22.52 -15.90
CA ALA A 103 18.18 23.96 -15.66
C ALA A 103 18.46 24.31 -14.18
N GLN A 104 17.93 23.55 -13.20
CA GLN A 104 18.08 23.83 -11.75
C GLN A 104 18.83 22.74 -10.94
N GLY A 105 19.43 21.71 -11.58
CA GLY A 105 20.45 20.89 -10.92
C GLY A 105 20.14 19.41 -10.71
N GLY A 106 19.39 18.78 -11.62
CA GLY A 106 19.36 17.31 -11.74
C GLY A 106 18.00 16.69 -11.45
N TYR A 107 18.00 15.60 -10.68
CA TYR A 107 16.80 14.80 -10.42
C TYR A 107 15.99 15.39 -9.26
N ASN A 108 14.74 15.74 -9.52
CA ASN A 108 13.81 16.29 -8.55
C ASN A 108 12.70 15.28 -8.23
N PHE A 109 12.14 15.38 -7.03
CA PHE A 109 10.96 14.61 -6.65
C PHE A 109 10.07 15.39 -5.69
N VAL A 110 8.77 15.21 -5.85
CA VAL A 110 7.72 15.79 -5.00
C VAL A 110 6.74 14.69 -4.62
N ALA A 111 6.21 14.74 -3.41
CA ALA A 111 5.31 13.72 -2.90
C ALA A 111 4.22 14.34 -2.02
N GLY A 112 3.09 13.63 -1.90
CA GLY A 112 1.97 14.00 -1.07
C GLY A 112 1.05 12.80 -0.80
N VAL A 113 -0.05 13.06 -0.10
CA VAL A 113 -1.10 12.07 0.21
C VAL A 113 -2.39 12.45 -0.49
N PHE A 114 -3.37 11.53 -0.52
CA PHE A 114 -4.67 11.76 -1.15
C PHE A 114 -5.73 12.36 -0.22
N GLY A 115 -5.40 12.50 1.07
CA GLY A 115 -6.21 13.17 2.06
C GLY A 115 -5.49 13.21 3.41
N ASP A 116 -6.02 13.99 4.34
CA ASP A 116 -5.45 14.21 5.68
C ASP A 116 -6.38 13.78 6.83
N ASN A 117 -7.42 12.99 6.49
CA ASN A 117 -8.49 12.57 7.40
C ASN A 117 -9.44 13.67 7.88
N ASP A 118 -9.41 14.85 7.25
CA ASP A 118 -10.32 15.95 7.55
C ASP A 118 -11.23 16.28 6.35
N ASN A 119 -12.40 15.65 6.30
CA ASN A 119 -13.43 15.99 5.31
C ASN A 119 -14.15 17.34 5.57
N THR A 120 -13.72 18.12 6.56
CA THR A 120 -14.32 19.42 6.88
C THR A 120 -13.65 20.59 6.16
N ASP A 121 -12.55 20.34 5.44
CA ASP A 121 -11.87 21.38 4.68
C ASP A 121 -12.63 21.79 3.41
N LEU A 122 -12.65 23.10 3.17
CA LEU A 122 -13.13 23.71 1.94
C LEU A 122 -11.89 24.10 1.12
N ALA A 123 -11.53 23.24 0.17
CA ALA A 123 -10.60 23.56 -0.91
C ALA A 123 -9.10 23.60 -0.57
N VAL A 124 -8.57 22.56 0.08
CA VAL A 124 -7.12 22.37 0.13
C VAL A 124 -6.64 21.49 -1.02
N THR A 125 -5.65 21.99 -1.77
CA THR A 125 -4.93 21.18 -2.74
C THR A 125 -4.24 20.03 -2.01
N GLY A 126 -4.46 18.79 -2.46
CA GLY A 126 -4.01 17.59 -1.75
C GLY A 126 -5.15 16.69 -1.27
N ASP A 127 -6.41 17.15 -1.35
CA ASP A 127 -7.58 16.33 -1.02
C ASP A 127 -8.20 15.66 -2.25
N THR A 128 -8.84 14.51 -2.00
CA THR A 128 -9.59 13.76 -3.01
C THR A 128 -11.05 14.20 -3.07
N PHE A 129 -11.56 14.38 -4.29
CA PHE A 129 -12.95 14.72 -4.57
C PHE A 129 -13.59 13.72 -5.53
N LEU A 130 -14.93 13.70 -5.61
CA LEU A 130 -15.64 12.93 -6.63
C LEU A 130 -15.39 13.52 -8.02
N ALA A 131 -15.20 12.68 -9.04
CA ALA A 131 -15.01 13.16 -10.42
C ALA A 131 -16.24 13.89 -10.98
N THR A 132 -17.44 13.63 -10.44
CA THR A 132 -18.68 14.33 -10.80
C THR A 132 -18.79 15.73 -10.20
N ASP A 133 -18.01 16.02 -9.15
CA ASP A 133 -17.98 17.31 -8.47
C ASP A 133 -16.52 17.69 -8.12
N PRO A 134 -15.68 17.96 -9.13
CA PRO A 134 -14.24 18.13 -8.96
C PRO A 134 -13.83 19.55 -8.53
N ASP A 135 -14.73 20.31 -7.88
CA ASP A 135 -14.55 21.71 -7.48
C ASP A 135 -15.34 22.03 -6.19
N PRO A 136 -14.72 22.60 -5.14
CA PRO A 136 -15.45 23.32 -4.11
C PRO A 136 -15.80 24.72 -4.64
N ASN A 137 -16.85 24.79 -5.45
CA ASN A 137 -17.67 25.98 -5.68
C ASN A 137 -16.92 27.32 -5.61
N ASN A 138 -16.14 27.62 -6.66
CA ASN A 138 -15.63 28.93 -7.07
C ASN A 138 -16.36 30.17 -6.43
N GLY A 139 -16.03 30.52 -5.18
CA GLY A 139 -16.51 31.74 -4.51
C GLY A 139 -17.95 31.74 -3.94
N ALA A 140 -18.55 30.60 -3.59
CA ALA A 140 -19.81 30.62 -2.83
C ALA A 140 -19.58 31.10 -1.37
N PRO A 141 -20.45 31.96 -0.80
CA PRO A 141 -20.28 32.48 0.57
C PRO A 141 -20.25 31.35 1.63
N PRO A 142 -19.61 31.58 2.79
CA PRO A 142 -19.14 30.55 3.73
C PRO A 142 -20.23 29.85 4.56
N ALA A 143 -21.43 29.67 4.02
CA ALA A 143 -22.58 29.14 4.76
C ALA A 143 -23.34 27.99 4.06
N ALA A 144 -22.88 27.51 2.90
CA ALA A 144 -23.50 26.36 2.25
C ALA A 144 -22.55 25.70 1.24
N ILE A 145 -21.51 25.02 1.73
CA ILE A 145 -20.78 24.05 0.91
C ILE A 145 -20.42 22.85 1.78
N ASN A 146 -20.87 21.70 1.31
CA ASN A 146 -20.83 20.43 2.01
C ASN A 146 -19.41 19.87 1.95
N GLN A 147 -19.01 19.18 3.03
CA GLN A 147 -17.97 18.15 3.11
C GLN A 147 -17.82 17.34 1.79
N ASN A 148 -17.14 17.87 0.78
CA ASN A 148 -17.07 17.27 -0.56
C ASN A 148 -15.74 16.54 -0.79
N ALA A 149 -14.75 16.80 0.07
CA ALA A 149 -13.59 15.93 0.22
C ALA A 149 -14.06 14.53 0.65
N VAL A 150 -13.38 13.52 0.11
CA VAL A 150 -13.73 12.12 0.28
C VAL A 150 -12.60 11.39 1.00
N ASP A 151 -12.86 10.99 2.24
CA ASP A 151 -11.92 10.17 3.02
C ASP A 151 -11.95 8.69 2.59
N ILE A 152 -13.07 8.23 2.02
CA ILE A 152 -13.34 6.83 1.73
C ILE A 152 -13.65 6.62 0.24
N LEU A 153 -12.76 5.89 -0.42
CA LEU A 153 -12.85 5.55 -1.83
C LEU A 153 -13.55 4.20 -2.01
N ASN A 154 -14.70 4.24 -2.66
CA ASN A 154 -15.49 3.07 -2.95
C ASN A 154 -15.10 2.44 -4.30
N PRO A 155 -15.18 1.10 -4.43
CA PRO A 155 -14.99 0.39 -5.70
C PRO A 155 -15.91 0.91 -6.81
N GLY A 156 -15.34 1.17 -7.99
CA GLY A 156 -16.10 1.55 -9.19
C GLY A 156 -16.62 2.99 -9.20
N VAL A 157 -16.10 3.85 -8.33
CA VAL A 157 -16.34 5.30 -8.35
C VAL A 157 -15.06 5.99 -8.83
N SER A 158 -15.21 6.97 -9.71
CA SER A 158 -14.09 7.79 -10.19
C SER A 158 -13.93 9.03 -9.31
N TYR A 159 -12.69 9.33 -8.99
CA TYR A 159 -12.26 10.42 -8.12
C TYR A 159 -11.25 11.30 -8.84
N VAL A 160 -11.05 12.50 -8.31
CA VAL A 160 -9.99 13.42 -8.74
C VAL A 160 -9.22 13.95 -7.55
N ILE A 161 -7.96 14.29 -7.77
CA ILE A 161 -7.13 15.01 -6.82
C ILE A 161 -6.26 16.01 -7.56
N ASP A 162 -6.09 17.19 -6.97
CA ASP A 162 -5.10 18.17 -7.42
C ASP A 162 -3.80 17.98 -6.62
N MET A 163 -2.71 17.72 -7.34
CA MET A 163 -1.39 17.48 -6.80
C MET A 163 -0.48 18.68 -7.09
N VAL A 164 0.14 19.22 -6.06
CA VAL A 164 1.13 20.30 -6.18
C VAL A 164 2.49 19.67 -6.51
N ILE A 165 2.93 19.79 -7.76
CA ILE A 165 4.22 19.26 -8.24
C ILE A 165 5.36 20.28 -8.17
N ASP A 166 5.04 21.51 -7.78
CA ASP A 166 5.99 22.54 -7.38
C ASP A 166 5.43 23.27 -6.12
N PRO A 167 5.84 22.85 -4.90
CA PRO A 167 5.27 23.30 -3.65
C PRO A 167 5.83 24.62 -3.09
N GLY A 168 6.80 25.27 -3.75
CA GLY A 168 7.43 26.47 -3.19
C GLY A 168 8.71 26.89 -3.92
N PRO A 169 9.40 27.94 -3.45
CA PRO A 169 10.42 28.63 -4.25
C PRO A 169 11.45 27.66 -4.80
N ASP A 170 11.73 27.73 -6.11
CA ASP A 170 12.56 26.83 -6.94
C ASP A 170 13.75 26.25 -6.16
N THR A 171 13.49 25.20 -5.39
CA THR A 171 14.46 24.58 -4.50
C THR A 171 14.90 23.30 -5.16
N ALA A 172 16.20 23.22 -5.47
CA ALA A 172 16.80 22.02 -6.03
C ALA A 172 16.38 20.78 -5.23
N GLY A 173 15.81 19.79 -5.93
CA GLY A 173 15.32 18.54 -5.36
C GLY A 173 13.80 18.43 -5.20
N SER A 174 13.03 19.52 -5.32
CA SER A 174 11.58 19.54 -5.06
C SER A 174 10.76 20.30 -6.09
N ASP A 175 11.28 20.40 -7.31
CA ASP A 175 10.67 21.19 -8.38
C ASP A 175 10.41 20.34 -9.62
N CYS A 176 9.14 20.04 -9.86
CA CYS A 176 8.65 19.45 -11.11
C CYS A 176 7.63 20.37 -11.79
N GLY A 177 7.78 21.69 -11.63
CA GLY A 177 6.94 22.68 -12.27
C GLY A 177 7.08 22.71 -13.80
N PHE A 178 6.03 23.16 -14.49
CA PHE A 178 6.00 23.33 -15.94
C PHE A 178 6.61 24.65 -16.43
N ASP A 179 7.08 25.48 -15.51
CA ASP A 179 7.97 26.61 -15.77
C ASP A 179 9.39 26.16 -16.09
N ASP A 180 9.83 25.04 -15.52
CA ASP A 180 11.14 24.45 -15.76
C ASP A 180 11.12 23.25 -16.70
N LEU A 181 10.05 22.47 -16.70
CA LEU A 181 9.89 21.35 -17.62
C LEU A 181 9.42 21.81 -18.99
N THR A 182 10.00 21.24 -20.04
CA THR A 182 9.74 21.60 -21.43
C THR A 182 8.97 20.51 -22.17
N VAL A 183 8.47 20.84 -23.37
CA VAL A 183 7.80 19.86 -24.24
C VAL A 183 8.80 18.76 -24.61
N ASN A 184 8.34 17.52 -24.53
CA ASN A 184 9.07 16.26 -24.68
C ASN A 184 9.84 15.78 -23.44
N ASP A 185 9.83 16.53 -22.33
CA ASP A 185 10.33 16.01 -21.06
C ASP A 185 9.36 14.97 -20.49
N GLN A 186 9.92 14.04 -19.71
CA GLN A 186 9.18 12.95 -19.08
C GLN A 186 9.22 13.09 -17.56
N MET A 187 8.04 12.92 -16.94
CA MET A 187 7.92 12.74 -15.51
C MET A 187 7.53 11.29 -15.22
N THR A 188 7.95 10.80 -14.07
CA THR A 188 7.58 9.49 -13.58
C THR A 188 6.74 9.66 -12.33
N MET A 189 5.57 9.04 -12.30
CA MET A 189 4.63 9.10 -11.19
C MET A 189 4.46 7.71 -10.56
N TRP A 190 4.50 7.66 -9.25
CA TRP A 190 4.17 6.50 -8.44
C TRP A 190 3.00 6.82 -7.53
N ILE A 191 2.06 5.88 -7.43
CA ILE A 191 0.98 5.93 -6.45
C ILE A 191 1.11 4.68 -5.59
N HIS A 192 1.14 4.85 -4.28
CA HIS A 192 1.30 3.80 -3.28
C HIS A 192 0.05 3.78 -2.40
N VAL A 193 -0.52 2.59 -2.21
CA VAL A 193 -1.67 2.36 -1.31
C VAL A 193 -1.17 1.56 -0.12
N GLU A 194 -1.47 1.97 1.11
CA GLU A 194 -1.06 1.24 2.31
C GLU A 194 -1.68 -0.15 2.37
N GLY A 195 -0.84 -1.18 2.47
CA GLY A 195 -1.25 -2.58 2.41
C GLY A 195 -1.78 -3.02 1.04
N GLY A 196 -1.86 -2.09 0.10
CA GLY A 196 -2.17 -2.30 -1.29
C GLY A 196 -0.92 -2.25 -2.16
N GLY A 197 -1.11 -2.56 -3.43
CA GLY A 197 -0.03 -2.47 -4.39
C GLY A 197 0.24 -1.04 -4.85
N SER A 198 1.37 -0.86 -5.53
CA SER A 198 1.72 0.42 -6.17
C SER A 198 1.35 0.44 -7.65
N THR A 199 1.09 1.64 -8.18
CA THR A 199 0.85 1.94 -9.58
C THR A 199 1.94 2.86 -10.10
N PHE A 200 2.38 2.63 -11.33
CA PHE A 200 3.48 3.34 -11.97
C PHE A 200 2.99 3.93 -13.29
N GLU A 201 3.21 5.22 -13.49
CA GLU A 201 2.88 5.93 -14.72
C GLU A 201 4.08 6.74 -15.21
N THR A 202 4.29 6.76 -16.53
CA THR A 202 5.23 7.68 -17.18
C THR A 202 4.41 8.72 -17.92
N LEU A 203 4.67 9.99 -17.63
CA LEU A 203 3.91 11.13 -18.13
C LEU A 203 4.79 11.93 -19.08
N LEU A 204 4.41 11.99 -20.36
CA LEU A 204 5.06 12.81 -21.37
C LEU A 204 4.39 14.17 -21.50
N ILE A 205 5.20 15.22 -21.45
CA ILE A 205 4.74 16.61 -21.59
C ILE A 205 4.62 16.94 -23.08
N THR A 206 3.38 17.04 -23.57
CA THR A 206 3.09 17.44 -24.97
C THR A 206 2.88 18.94 -25.13
N SER A 207 2.47 19.61 -24.05
CA SER A 207 2.34 21.06 -23.93
C SER A 207 2.36 21.41 -22.44
N THR A 208 2.88 22.59 -22.11
CA THR A 208 2.85 23.16 -20.74
C THR A 208 1.60 24.02 -20.50
N THR A 209 0.66 24.05 -21.45
CA THR A 209 -0.55 24.86 -21.33
C THR A 209 -1.57 24.18 -20.41
N PRO A 210 -2.17 24.91 -19.44
CA PRO A 210 -3.27 24.40 -18.63
C PRO A 210 -4.40 23.77 -19.46
N GLY A 211 -4.94 22.66 -18.98
CA GLY A 211 -5.95 21.84 -19.65
C GLY A 211 -5.37 20.78 -20.62
N THR A 212 -4.06 20.73 -20.81
CA THR A 212 -3.42 19.67 -21.60
C THR A 212 -3.33 18.38 -20.79
N ALA A 213 -3.62 17.25 -21.43
CA ALA A 213 -3.38 15.93 -20.86
C ALA A 213 -1.92 15.51 -21.00
N LEU A 214 -1.35 14.99 -19.91
CA LEU A 214 -0.10 14.26 -19.95
C LEU A 214 -0.40 12.84 -20.43
N ILE A 215 0.40 12.35 -21.39
CA ILE A 215 0.17 11.07 -22.08
C ILE A 215 1.31 10.10 -21.91
#